data_AF-A0A1F3AB90-F1
#
_entry.id   AF-A0A1F3AB90-F1
#
_cell.length_a   1.000
_cell.length_b   1.000
_cell.length_c   1.000
_cell.angle_alpha   90.00
_cell.angle_beta   90.00
_cell.angle_gamma   90.00
#
_symmetry.space_group_name_H-M   'P 1'
#
loop_
_entity.id
_entity.type
_entity.pdbx_description
1 polymer ?
#
loop_
_entity_poly.entity_id
_entity_poly.type
_entity_poly.pdbx_seq_one_letter_code
_entity_poly.pdbx_strand_id
1 'polypeptide(L)'
;MRKIGDASFFRIVDRLLASGTGRTPVIRWSIDGVHWQRERHSYAGVGHGFTIEVTRGTRAAKPGWTLVVVKEYWRAAGGESMKSLQWAHIEAGSRAEVVAWLERQERKLESE
;
A
#
# COMPACT_ATOMS: atom_id res chain seq x y z
N MET A 1 -5.39 -8.34 18.03
CA MET A 1 -5.98 -7.30 17.16
C MET A 1 -4.86 -6.58 16.43
N ARG A 2 -4.68 -6.85 15.13
CA ARG A 2 -3.68 -6.18 14.28
C ARG A 2 -3.96 -4.68 14.22
N LYS A 3 -2.94 -3.83 14.32
CA LYS A 3 -3.07 -2.37 14.21
C LYS A 3 -2.80 -1.93 12.77
N ILE A 4 -3.68 -1.08 12.23
CA ILE A 4 -3.42 -0.44 10.93
C ILE A 4 -2.14 0.37 11.11
N GLY A 5 -1.20 0.19 10.19
CA GLY A 5 0.09 0.87 10.24
C GLY A 5 1.14 0.20 11.12
N ASP A 6 0.90 -0.99 11.70
CA ASP A 6 1.99 -1.76 12.32
C ASP A 6 2.80 -2.57 11.28
N ALA A 7 3.95 -3.10 11.71
CA ALA A 7 4.84 -3.85 10.83
C ALA A 7 4.18 -5.11 10.23
N SER A 8 3.30 -5.78 10.98
CA SER A 8 2.61 -6.98 10.50
C SER A 8 1.58 -6.67 9.42
N PHE A 9 0.90 -5.53 9.55
CA PHE A 9 -0.01 -5.00 8.54
C PHE A 9 0.75 -4.68 7.24
N PHE A 10 1.87 -3.96 7.32
CA PHE A 10 2.62 -3.60 6.12
C PHE A 10 3.22 -4.80 5.41
N ARG A 11 3.69 -5.82 6.14
CA ARG A 11 4.18 -7.07 5.52
C ARG A 11 3.15 -7.70 4.57
N ILE A 12 1.88 -7.70 4.94
CA ILE A 12 0.80 -8.31 4.14
C ILE A 12 0.43 -7.41 2.97
N VAL A 13 0.30 -6.12 3.24
CA VAL A 13 0.07 -5.13 2.19
C VAL A 13 1.17 -5.21 1.14
N ASP A 14 2.43 -5.35 1.53
CA ASP A 14 3.54 -5.46 0.60
C ASP A 14 3.45 -6.71 -0.27
N ARG A 15 3.13 -7.87 0.33
CA ARG A 15 2.90 -9.11 -0.44
C ARG A 15 1.71 -8.98 -1.38
N LEU A 16 0.61 -8.37 -0.95
CA LEU A 16 -0.58 -8.17 -1.77
C LEU A 16 -0.33 -7.25 -2.96
N LEU A 17 0.34 -6.12 -2.70
CA LEU A 17 0.58 -5.09 -3.70
C LEU A 17 1.77 -5.42 -4.61
N ALA A 18 2.52 -6.49 -4.33
CA ALA A 18 3.60 -6.99 -5.19
C ALA A 18 3.11 -7.40 -6.59
N SER A 19 1.87 -7.88 -6.69
CA SER A 19 1.22 -8.17 -7.97
C SER A 19 1.17 -6.95 -8.92
N GLY A 20 1.16 -5.73 -8.35
CA GLY A 20 1.19 -4.47 -9.11
C GLY A 20 2.59 -3.86 -9.31
N THR A 21 3.67 -4.49 -8.82
CA THR A 21 5.05 -3.96 -8.88
C THR A 21 5.88 -4.63 -9.97
N GLY A 22 5.39 -4.66 -11.20
CA GLY A 22 6.17 -5.08 -12.37
C GLY A 22 7.15 -3.99 -12.87
N ARG A 23 7.93 -4.31 -13.92
CA ARG A 23 8.87 -3.38 -14.57
C ARG A 23 8.19 -2.09 -15.05
N THR A 24 6.92 -2.20 -15.45
CA THR A 24 6.00 -1.08 -15.61
C THR A 24 5.01 -1.15 -14.45
N PRO A 25 5.00 -0.17 -13.53
CA PRO A 25 4.06 -0.19 -12.40
C PRO A 25 2.63 -0.22 -12.90
N VAL A 26 1.85 -1.19 -12.44
CA VAL A 26 0.42 -1.24 -12.75
C VAL A 26 -0.25 -0.15 -11.93
N ILE A 27 -0.88 0.82 -12.61
CA ILE A 27 -1.53 1.95 -11.94
C ILE A 27 -2.92 1.60 -11.40
N ARG A 28 -3.57 0.57 -11.94
CA ARG A 28 -4.90 0.11 -11.54
C ARG A 28 -5.03 -1.40 -11.68
N TRP A 29 -5.52 -2.07 -10.64
CA TRP A 29 -5.77 -3.51 -10.65
C TRP A 29 -6.88 -3.86 -9.67
N SER A 30 -7.23 -5.13 -9.54
CA SER A 30 -8.24 -5.59 -8.58
C SER A 30 -7.83 -6.88 -7.90
N ILE A 31 -8.16 -7.03 -6.62
CA ILE A 31 -7.92 -8.23 -5.83
C ILE A 31 -9.20 -8.49 -5.04
N ASP A 32 -9.84 -9.65 -5.24
CA ASP A 32 -11.00 -10.09 -4.44
C ASP A 32 -12.08 -9.01 -4.21
N GLY A 33 -12.51 -8.36 -5.29
CA GLY A 33 -13.55 -7.33 -5.26
C GLY A 33 -13.12 -5.98 -4.66
N VAL A 34 -11.82 -5.77 -4.46
CA VAL A 34 -11.22 -4.48 -4.12
C VAL A 34 -10.51 -3.93 -5.33
N HIS A 35 -10.88 -2.74 -5.76
CA HIS A 35 -10.20 -2.01 -6.82
C HIS A 35 -9.04 -1.21 -6.22
N TRP A 36 -7.85 -1.39 -6.77
CA TRP A 36 -6.64 -0.70 -6.35
C TRP A 36 -6.22 0.32 -7.40
N GLN A 37 -5.79 1.49 -6.94
CA GLN A 37 -5.13 2.51 -7.75
C GLN A 37 -3.83 2.92 -7.07
N ARG A 38 -2.76 3.10 -7.85
CA ARG A 38 -1.47 3.58 -7.38
C ARG A 38 -1.07 4.84 -8.12
N GLU A 39 -0.66 5.84 -7.36
CA GLU A 39 -0.04 7.07 -7.84
C GLU A 39 1.39 7.15 -7.31
N ARG A 40 2.30 7.62 -8.15
CA ARG A 40 3.70 7.78 -7.80
C ARG A 40 4.15 9.19 -8.14
N HIS A 41 4.69 9.88 -7.15
CA HIS A 41 5.30 11.19 -7.31
C HIS A 41 6.78 11.07 -6.99
N SER A 42 7.62 11.58 -7.88
CA SER A 42 9.07 11.58 -7.67
C SER A 42 9.61 12.99 -7.85
N TYR A 43 10.54 13.34 -6.97
CA TYR A 43 11.30 14.59 -7.03
C TYR A 43 12.78 14.24 -6.99
N ALA A 44 13.56 14.90 -7.84
CA ALA A 44 15.02 14.78 -7.88
C ALA A 44 15.62 16.19 -7.90
N GLY A 45 16.24 16.57 -6.79
CA GLY A 45 16.94 17.83 -6.62
C GLY A 45 18.42 17.64 -6.36
N VAL A 46 19.15 18.75 -6.28
CA VAL A 46 20.61 18.75 -6.14
C VAL A 46 21.08 18.17 -4.80
N GLY A 47 20.33 18.42 -3.71
CA GLY A 47 20.70 17.94 -2.37
C GLY A 47 19.96 16.68 -1.91
N HIS A 48 18.81 16.39 -2.51
CA HIS A 48 17.97 15.26 -2.12
C HIS A 48 16.98 14.92 -3.23
N GLY A 49 16.44 13.71 -3.16
CA GLY A 49 15.29 13.27 -3.91
C GLY A 49 14.32 12.50 -3.04
N PHE A 50 13.09 12.36 -3.50
CA PHE A 50 12.13 11.48 -2.86
C PHE A 50 11.22 10.81 -3.88
N THR A 51 10.65 9.67 -3.48
CA THR A 51 9.53 9.05 -4.15
C THR A 51 8.43 8.82 -3.13
N ILE A 52 7.21 9.26 -3.45
CA ILE A 52 6.00 8.99 -2.69
C ILE A 52 5.13 8.08 -3.53
N GLU A 53 4.75 6.94 -2.98
CA GLU A 53 3.76 6.02 -3.58
C GLU A 53 2.50 6.04 -2.73
N VAL A 54 1.39 6.45 -3.33
CA VAL A 54 0.06 6.45 -2.72
C VAL A 54 -0.75 5.34 -3.37
N THR A 55 -1.12 4.33 -2.59
CA THR A 55 -1.94 3.22 -3.06
C THR A 55 -3.29 3.23 -2.35
N ARG A 56 -4.37 3.36 -3.11
CA ARG A 56 -5.75 3.39 -2.63
C ARG A 56 -6.48 2.11 -3.02
N GLY A 57 -7.04 1.40 -2.05
CA GLY A 57 -7.89 0.25 -2.25
C GLY A 57 -9.34 0.58 -1.89
N THR A 58 -10.27 0.38 -2.81
CA THR A 58 -11.69 0.67 -2.62
C THR A 58 -12.51 -0.60 -2.84
N ARG A 59 -13.27 -1.00 -1.81
CA ARG A 59 -14.29 -2.03 -1.89
C ARG A 59 -15.66 -1.36 -1.97
N ALA A 60 -16.30 -1.41 -3.13
CA ALA A 60 -17.63 -0.83 -3.32
C ALA A 60 -18.76 -1.71 -2.73
N ALA A 61 -18.56 -3.03 -2.69
CA ALA A 61 -19.55 -3.98 -2.18
C ALA A 61 -19.75 -3.81 -0.66
N LYS A 62 -20.99 -3.93 -0.18
CA LYS A 62 -21.28 -3.80 1.24
C LYS A 62 -20.79 -5.02 2.04
N PRO A 63 -20.14 -4.80 3.19
CA PRO A 63 -19.76 -3.49 3.71
C PRO A 63 -18.52 -2.93 2.98
N GLY A 64 -18.66 -1.68 2.53
CA GLY A 64 -17.67 -1.01 1.69
C GLY A 64 -16.65 -0.24 2.52
N TRP A 65 -15.42 -0.13 2.01
CA TRP A 65 -14.34 0.58 2.68
C TRP A 65 -13.33 1.14 1.68
N THR A 66 -12.58 2.14 2.12
CA THR A 66 -11.44 2.70 1.38
C THR A 66 -10.21 2.76 2.29
N LEU A 67 -9.13 2.11 1.84
CA LEU A 67 -7.83 2.09 2.51
C LEU A 67 -6.82 2.86 1.66
N VAL A 68 -6.08 3.76 2.30
CA VAL A 68 -4.93 4.43 1.71
C VAL A 68 -3.66 3.94 2.39
N VAL A 69 -2.67 3.58 1.60
CA VAL A 69 -1.33 3.21 2.02
C VAL A 69 -0.37 4.16 1.35
N VAL A 70 0.45 4.85 2.14
CA VAL A 70 1.46 5.76 1.64
C VAL A 70 2.83 5.27 2.04
N LYS A 71 3.75 5.29 1.08
CA LYS A 71 5.17 4.99 1.29
C LYS A 71 6.01 6.13 0.75
N GLU A 72 6.98 6.55 1.53
CA GLU A 72 7.91 7.61 1.18
C GLU A 72 9.34 7.08 1.24
N TYR A 73 10.09 7.35 0.19
CA TYR A 73 11.47 6.92 0.01
C TYR A 73 12.34 8.15 -0.22
N TRP A 74 13.06 8.58 0.81
CA TRP A 74 13.95 9.74 0.77
C TRP A 74 15.38 9.31 0.46
N ARG A 75 16.04 10.06 -0.41
CA ARG A 75 17.41 9.79 -0.85
C ARG A 75 18.26 11.05 -0.83
N ALA A 76 19.53 10.89 -0.53
CA ALA A 76 20.53 11.94 -0.68
C ALA A 76 20.85 12.17 -2.17
N ALA A 77 21.62 13.22 -2.46
CA ALA A 77 22.06 13.56 -3.81
C ALA A 77 22.80 12.41 -4.54
N GLY A 78 23.59 11.62 -3.80
CA GLY A 78 24.30 10.44 -4.33
C GLY A 78 23.42 9.20 -4.51
N GLY A 79 22.12 9.30 -4.18
CA GLY A 79 21.16 8.20 -4.26
C GLY A 79 21.08 7.34 -3.01
N GLU A 80 21.89 7.61 -1.98
CA GLU A 80 21.85 6.87 -0.72
C GLU A 80 20.50 7.03 -0.02
N SER A 81 19.95 5.93 0.51
CA SER A 81 18.71 5.96 1.26
C SER A 81 18.90 6.74 2.56
N MET A 82 18.10 7.79 2.77
CA MET A 82 18.12 8.59 4.00
C MET A 82 17.04 8.13 4.98
N LYS A 83 15.81 7.97 4.49
CA LYS A 83 14.64 7.68 5.32
C LYS A 83 13.60 6.95 4.50
N SER A 84 13.01 5.93 5.09
CA SER A 84 11.78 5.32 4.57
C SER A 84 10.68 5.50 5.60
N LEU A 85 9.52 5.98 5.15
CA LEU A 85 8.32 6.11 5.95
C LEU A 85 7.20 5.33 5.28
N GLN A 86 6.34 4.77 6.11
CA GLN A 86 5.09 4.20 5.63
C GLN A 86 4.00 4.40 6.67
N TRP A 87 2.81 4.71 6.19
CA TRP A 87 1.63 4.88 7.02
C TRP A 87 0.40 4.43 6.23
N ALA A 88 -0.68 4.15 6.95
CA ALA A 88 -1.94 3.76 6.34
C ALA A 88 -3.11 4.41 7.07
N HIS A 89 -4.14 4.72 6.31
CA HIS A 89 -5.34 5.39 6.79
C HIS A 89 -6.58 4.78 6.16
N ILE A 90 -7.64 4.62 6.95
CA ILE A 90 -8.94 4.19 6.45
C ILE A 90 -9.77 5.44 6.24
N GLU A 91 -9.95 5.83 4.98
CA GLU A 91 -10.74 7.03 4.63
C GLU A 91 -12.24 6.81 4.82
N ALA A 92 -12.71 5.57 4.62
CA ALA A 92 -14.12 5.22 4.76
C ALA A 92 -14.30 3.74 5.13
N GLY A 93 -15.42 3.42 5.80
CA GLY A 93 -15.75 2.06 6.24
C GLY A 93 -15.13 1.70 7.59
N SER A 94 -15.25 0.44 8.00
CA SER A 94 -14.75 0.01 9.31
C SER A 94 -13.35 -0.60 9.24
N ARG A 95 -12.56 -0.36 10.30
CA ARG A 95 -11.28 -1.04 10.51
C ARG A 95 -11.40 -2.55 10.60
N ALA A 96 -12.46 -3.05 11.22
CA ALA A 96 -12.70 -4.48 11.35
C ALA A 96 -12.83 -5.15 9.98
N GLU A 97 -13.54 -4.53 9.03
CA GLU A 97 -13.72 -5.08 7.69
C GLU A 97 -12.45 -5.06 6.85
N VAL A 98 -11.65 -4.00 6.95
CA VAL A 98 -10.34 -3.92 6.30
C VAL A 98 -9.41 -5.02 6.81
N VAL A 99 -9.31 -5.16 8.13
CA VAL A 99 -8.47 -6.19 8.77
C VAL A 99 -8.96 -7.60 8.39
N ALA A 100 -10.26 -7.87 8.49
CA ALA A 100 -10.84 -9.16 8.13
C ALA A 100 -10.63 -9.50 6.65
N TRP A 101 -10.66 -8.50 5.75
CA TRP A 101 -10.33 -8.70 4.34
C TRP A 101 -8.85 -9.03 4.16
N LEU A 102 -7.93 -8.28 4.78
CA LEU A 102 -6.49 -8.53 4.70
C LEU A 102 -6.10 -9.90 5.24
N GLU A 103 -6.70 -10.34 6.34
CA GLU A 103 -6.46 -11.68 6.92
C GLU A 103 -6.93 -12.80 5.98
N ARG A 104 -8.04 -12.60 5.24
CA ARG A 104 -8.45 -13.56 4.20
C ARG A 104 -7.43 -13.63 3.07
N GLN A 105 -6.87 -12.49 2.66
CA GLN A 105 -5.84 -12.45 1.63
C GLN A 105 -4.54 -13.11 2.08
N GLU A 106 -4.11 -12.86 3.32
CA GLU A 106 -2.93 -13.49 3.91
C GLU A 106 -3.05 -15.02 3.88
N ARG A 107 -4.20 -15.57 4.29
CA ARG A 107 -4.44 -17.02 4.23
C ARG A 107 -4.38 -17.59 2.81
N LYS A 108 -4.89 -16.85 1.81
CA LYS A 108 -4.81 -17.28 0.40
C LYS A 108 -3.36 -17.31 -0.10
N LEU A 109 -2.57 -16.30 0.26
CA LEU A 109 -1.13 -16.21 -0.08
C LEU A 109 -0.23 -17.21 0.67
N GLU A 110 -0.76 -17.90 1.69
CA GLU A 110 -0.07 -18.98 2.41
C GLU A 110 -0.42 -20.36 1.85
N SER A 111 -1.53 -20.48 1.12
CA SER A 111 -1.98 -21.73 0.48
C SER A 111 -1.50 -21.91 -0.96
N GLU A 112 -0.81 -20.91 -1.52
CA GLU A 112 -0.17 -20.90 -2.84
C GLU A 112 1.33 -21.16 -2.71
#